data_AF-A0A951I107-F1
#
_entry.id   AF-A0A951I107-F1
#
_cell.length_a   1.000
_cell.length_b   1.000
_cell.length_c   1.000
_cell.angle_alpha   90.00
_cell.angle_beta   90.00
_cell.angle_gamma   90.00
#
_symmetry.space_group_name_H-M   'P 1'
#
loop_
_entity.id
_entity.type
_entity.pdbx_description
1 polymer ?
#
loop_
_entity_poly.entity_id
_entity_poly.type
_entity_poly.pdbx_seq_one_letter_code
_entity_poly.pdbx_strand_id
1 'polypeptide(L)'
;MSDTTLIVVLCILGGLAAGVLITLMTRRWPADDGVVQSIAQLHTRLDDMGKWLSGAHGQLQQSVNTRLDDVTTRLGESLKSSTKHTSDHLQQLHARLAVIDSAQKNISELTTQVTSLQQILSNKQARGAFGQAQLEALIADVLPKGAYEFQHTLKNKNRPDCAIFMPNAGPLIIDAKFPLEAVTALRNAATDDERKQAVARIRADIGKHIADIAERYLIPGETQDIALMFIPS
;
A
#
# COMPACT_ATOMS: atom_id res chain seq x y z
N MET A 1 39.00 83.99 -113.73
CA MET A 1 39.28 82.55 -113.48
C MET A 1 38.84 82.15 -112.06
N SER A 2 37.70 82.63 -111.58
CA SER A 2 37.32 82.59 -110.14
C SER A 2 36.15 81.65 -109.80
N ASP A 3 35.35 81.23 -110.78
CA ASP A 3 34.13 80.44 -110.50
C ASP A 3 34.38 78.93 -110.43
N THR A 4 35.37 78.42 -111.16
CA THR A 4 35.72 76.99 -111.14
C THR A 4 36.40 76.55 -109.85
N THR A 5 37.19 77.41 -109.21
CA THR A 5 37.84 77.11 -107.92
C THR A 5 36.85 77.04 -106.76
N LEU A 6 35.77 77.84 -106.80
CA LEU A 6 34.76 77.89 -105.74
C LEU A 6 33.88 76.62 -105.72
N ILE A 7 33.56 76.08 -106.90
CA ILE A 7 32.79 74.83 -107.05
C ILE A 7 33.57 73.63 -106.49
N VAL A 8 34.89 73.56 -106.74
CA VAL A 8 35.74 72.46 -106.27
C VAL A 8 35.83 72.42 -104.74
N VAL A 9 35.98 73.57 -104.08
CA VAL A 9 36.05 73.64 -102.61
C VAL A 9 34.73 73.22 -101.95
N LEU A 10 33.58 73.59 -102.54
CA LEU A 10 32.27 73.24 -102.00
C LEU A 10 31.98 71.73 -102.14
N CYS A 11 32.45 71.09 -103.21
CA CYS A 11 32.38 69.64 -103.37
C CYS A 11 33.25 68.89 -102.35
N ILE A 12 34.45 69.40 -102.03
CA ILE A 12 35.33 68.78 -101.02
C ILE A 12 34.73 68.92 -99.61
N LEU A 13 34.17 70.08 -99.27
CA LEU A 13 33.48 70.29 -97.99
C LEU A 13 32.22 69.41 -97.88
N GLY A 14 31.44 69.29 -98.96
CA GLY A 14 30.28 68.40 -99.01
C GLY A 14 30.68 66.92 -98.86
N GLY A 15 31.79 66.51 -99.49
CA GLY A 15 32.33 65.15 -99.36
C GLY A 15 32.83 64.84 -97.94
N LEU A 16 33.51 65.78 -97.28
CA LEU A 16 33.94 65.63 -95.89
C LEU A 16 32.75 65.58 -94.92
N ALA A 17 31.73 66.42 -95.11
CA ALA A 17 30.52 66.39 -94.30
C ALA A 17 29.75 65.07 -94.47
N ALA A 18 29.62 64.56 -95.70
CA ALA A 18 29.02 63.26 -95.97
C ALA A 18 29.85 62.12 -95.38
N GLY A 19 31.19 62.19 -95.46
CA GLY A 19 32.10 61.23 -94.83
C GLY A 19 31.93 61.19 -93.31
N VAL A 20 31.88 62.35 -92.65
CA VAL A 20 31.64 62.44 -91.19
C VAL A 20 30.27 61.91 -90.82
N LEU A 21 29.23 62.21 -91.61
CA LEU A 21 27.86 61.73 -91.38
C LEU A 21 27.75 60.21 -91.52
N ILE A 22 28.40 59.62 -92.53
CA ILE A 22 28.47 58.16 -92.72
C ILE A 22 29.26 57.51 -91.58
N THR A 23 30.35 58.13 -91.13
CA THR A 23 31.15 57.63 -90.00
C THR A 23 30.38 57.69 -88.68
N LEU A 24 29.53 58.70 -88.50
CA LEU A 24 28.63 58.81 -87.34
C LEU A 24 27.44 57.84 -87.42
N MET A 25 26.87 57.61 -88.61
CA MET A 25 25.78 56.64 -88.80
C MET A 25 26.26 55.18 -88.70
N THR A 26 27.50 54.90 -89.10
CA THR A 26 28.11 53.56 -88.96
C THR A 26 28.70 53.30 -87.58
N ARG A 27 28.80 54.33 -86.73
CA ARG A 27 29.13 54.19 -85.32
C ARG A 27 27.92 53.61 -84.59
N ARG A 28 27.74 52.30 -84.76
CA ARG A 28 26.85 51.42 -83.99
C ARG A 28 26.97 51.83 -82.52
N TRP A 29 25.89 52.35 -81.94
CA TRP A 29 25.77 52.48 -80.48
C TRP A 29 26.24 51.15 -79.86
N PRO A 30 27.13 51.14 -78.85
CA PRO A 30 27.43 49.91 -78.15
C PRO A 30 26.11 49.41 -77.57
N ALA A 31 25.61 48.28 -78.10
CA ALA A 31 24.56 47.54 -77.43
C ALA A 31 25.12 47.16 -76.06
N ASP A 32 24.35 47.43 -75.02
CA ASP A 32 24.71 47.26 -73.63
C ASP A 32 24.79 45.76 -73.27
N ASP A 33 25.84 45.08 -73.76
CA ASP A 33 26.11 43.66 -73.54
C ASP A 33 26.32 43.37 -72.04
N GLY A 34 26.69 44.39 -71.25
CA GLY A 34 26.84 44.31 -69.79
C GLY A 34 25.51 44.07 -69.07
N VAL A 35 24.42 44.72 -69.49
CA VAL A 35 23.10 44.52 -68.88
C VAL A 35 22.51 43.15 -69.21
N VAL A 36 22.70 42.64 -70.44
CA VAL A 36 22.24 41.29 -70.82
C VAL A 36 22.98 40.21 -70.05
N GLN A 37 24.30 40.36 -69.88
CA GLN A 37 25.10 39.41 -69.10
C GLN A 37 24.79 39.47 -67.60
N SER A 38 24.48 40.67 -67.08
CA SER A 38 24.02 40.87 -65.70
C SER A 38 22.66 40.21 -65.43
N ILE A 39 21.71 40.32 -66.36
CA ILE A 39 20.38 39.69 -66.26
C ILE A 39 20.48 38.16 -66.34
N ALA A 40 21.38 37.63 -67.18
CA ALA A 40 21.65 36.20 -67.25
C ALA A 40 22.24 35.66 -65.92
N GLN A 41 23.21 36.36 -65.34
CA GLN A 41 23.77 36.01 -64.02
C GLN A 41 22.73 36.09 -62.90
N LEU A 42 21.81 37.05 -62.96
CA LEU A 42 20.70 37.14 -62.01
C LEU A 42 19.73 35.96 -62.14
N HIS A 43 19.37 35.54 -63.37
CA HIS A 43 18.55 34.35 -63.58
C HIS A 43 19.21 33.09 -63.02
N THR A 44 20.50 32.89 -63.27
CA THR A 44 21.23 31.73 -62.72
C THR A 44 21.26 31.75 -61.19
N ARG A 45 21.48 32.91 -60.57
CA ARG A 45 21.43 33.05 -59.10
C ARG A 45 20.04 32.78 -58.52
N LEU A 46 18.98 33.19 -59.21
CA LEU A 46 17.60 32.92 -58.80
C LEU A 46 17.28 31.43 -58.89
N ASP A 47 17.73 30.74 -59.95
CA ASP A 47 17.59 29.30 -60.10
C ASP A 47 18.37 28.52 -59.02
N ASP A 48 19.60 28.92 -58.74
CA ASP A 48 20.42 28.30 -57.70
C ASP A 48 19.82 28.54 -56.30
N MET A 49 19.25 29.72 -56.06
CA MET A 49 18.53 30.02 -54.83
C MET A 49 17.24 29.19 -54.71
N GLY A 50 16.52 28.98 -55.82
CA GLY A 50 15.34 28.11 -55.87
C GLY A 50 15.67 26.65 -55.57
N LYS A 51 16.77 26.14 -56.14
CA LYS A 51 17.28 24.78 -55.86
C LYS A 51 17.74 24.63 -54.41
N TRP A 52 18.44 25.62 -53.86
CA TRP A 52 18.86 25.61 -52.47
C TRP A 52 17.66 25.65 -51.51
N LEU A 53 16.68 26.52 -51.77
CA LEU A 53 15.47 26.61 -50.95
C LEU A 53 14.68 25.30 -50.99
N SER A 54 14.54 24.69 -52.17
CA SER A 54 13.88 23.39 -52.32
C SER A 54 14.63 22.27 -51.59
N GLY A 55 15.97 22.24 -51.70
CA GLY A 55 16.82 21.30 -50.97
C GLY A 55 16.74 21.46 -49.45
N ALA A 56 16.80 22.71 -48.96
CA ALA A 56 16.65 23.03 -47.54
C ALA A 56 15.25 22.68 -47.02
N HIS A 57 14.20 22.93 -47.82
CA HIS A 57 12.83 22.55 -47.48
C HIS A 57 12.66 21.03 -47.42
N GLY A 58 13.22 20.28 -48.36
CA GLY A 58 13.21 18.81 -48.35
C GLY A 58 13.95 18.22 -47.14
N GLN A 59 15.12 18.78 -46.79
CA GLN A 59 15.85 18.37 -45.59
C GLN A 59 15.10 18.67 -44.30
N LEU A 60 14.42 19.82 -44.22
CA LEU A 60 13.56 20.16 -43.08
C LEU A 60 12.39 19.18 -42.96
N GLN A 61 11.69 18.89 -44.06
CA GLN A 61 10.60 17.89 -44.02
C GLN A 61 11.10 16.52 -43.57
N GLN A 62 12.24 16.07 -44.10
CA GLN A 62 12.82 14.79 -43.70
C GLN A 62 13.23 14.78 -42.22
N SER A 63 13.85 15.86 -41.72
CA SER A 63 14.22 15.98 -40.32
C SER A 63 13.00 16.04 -39.41
N VAL A 64 11.93 16.72 -39.82
CA VAL A 64 10.67 16.80 -39.06
C VAL A 64 10.01 15.43 -38.99
N ASN A 65 9.88 14.71 -40.11
CA ASN A 65 9.34 13.35 -40.12
C ASN A 65 10.15 12.40 -39.22
N THR A 66 11.48 12.43 -39.34
CA THR A 66 12.36 11.60 -38.48
C THR A 66 12.19 11.93 -36.99
N ARG A 67 12.00 13.21 -36.64
CA ARG A 67 11.75 13.63 -35.26
C ARG A 67 10.36 13.20 -34.77
N LEU A 68 9.34 13.30 -35.62
CA LEU A 68 7.99 12.85 -35.29
C LEU A 68 7.93 11.35 -35.08
N ASP A 69 8.66 10.57 -35.88
CA ASP A 69 8.75 9.11 -35.72
C ASP A 69 9.47 8.72 -34.43
N ASP A 70 10.58 9.39 -34.08
CA ASP A 70 11.30 9.17 -32.81
C ASP A 70 10.43 9.55 -31.61
N VAL A 71 9.73 10.69 -31.67
CA VAL A 71 8.80 11.11 -30.62
C VAL A 71 7.64 10.12 -30.47
N THR A 72 7.05 9.66 -31.58
CA THR A 72 5.95 8.68 -31.57
C THR A 72 6.39 7.37 -30.95
N THR A 73 7.59 6.89 -31.30
CA THR A 73 8.15 5.65 -30.76
C THR A 73 8.41 5.76 -29.26
N ARG A 74 9.07 6.84 -28.82
CA ARG A 74 9.34 7.11 -27.40
C ARG A 74 8.07 7.27 -26.57
N LEU A 75 7.06 7.96 -27.12
CA LEU A 75 5.76 8.11 -26.46
C LEU A 75 5.06 6.75 -26.33
N GLY A 76 5.10 5.92 -27.37
CA GLY A 76 4.56 4.55 -27.31
C GLY A 76 5.23 3.70 -26.24
N GLU A 77 6.56 3.76 -26.16
CA GLU A 77 7.33 3.01 -25.17
C GLU A 77 7.10 3.53 -23.73
N SER A 78 7.07 4.86 -23.55
CA SER A 78 6.78 5.49 -22.26
C SER A 78 5.36 5.20 -21.77
N LEU A 79 4.36 5.24 -22.66
CA LEU A 79 2.99 4.88 -22.31
C LEU A 79 2.89 3.41 -21.92
N LYS A 80 3.50 2.51 -22.70
CA LYS A 80 3.51 1.07 -22.39
C LYS A 80 4.18 0.78 -21.05
N SER A 81 5.31 1.43 -20.76
CA SER A 81 5.99 1.34 -19.47
C SER A 81 5.10 1.88 -18.34
N SER A 82 4.49 3.05 -18.51
CA SER A 82 3.59 3.64 -17.52
C SER A 82 2.36 2.78 -17.24
N THR A 83 1.74 2.18 -18.27
CA THR A 83 0.61 1.25 -18.11
C THR A 83 1.05 -0.01 -17.36
N LYS A 84 2.22 -0.56 -17.66
CA LYS A 84 2.75 -1.74 -16.96
C LYS A 84 3.02 -1.43 -15.49
N HIS A 85 3.72 -0.34 -15.19
CA HIS A 85 3.94 0.09 -13.81
C HIS A 85 2.63 0.37 -13.07
N THR A 86 1.62 0.94 -13.73
CA THR A 86 0.30 1.15 -13.13
C THR A 86 -0.39 -0.18 -12.80
N SER A 87 -0.34 -1.15 -13.74
CA SER A 87 -0.89 -2.50 -13.52
C SER A 87 -0.19 -3.21 -12.35
N ASP A 88 1.14 -3.15 -12.29
CA ASP A 88 1.92 -3.77 -11.21
C ASP A 88 1.60 -3.13 -9.85
N HIS A 89 1.46 -1.80 -9.78
CA HIS A 89 1.04 -1.11 -8.56
C HIS A 89 -0.39 -1.48 -8.15
N LEU A 90 -1.33 -1.57 -9.10
CA LEU A 90 -2.69 -2.01 -8.80
C LEU A 90 -2.72 -3.45 -8.27
N GLN A 91 -1.91 -4.35 -8.83
CA GLN A 91 -1.76 -5.72 -8.31
C GLN A 91 -1.18 -5.74 -6.90
N GLN A 92 -0.16 -4.93 -6.61
CA GLN A 92 0.39 -4.79 -5.27
C GLN A 92 -0.63 -4.21 -4.28
N LEU A 93 -1.45 -3.24 -4.70
CA LEU A 93 -2.54 -2.71 -3.89
C LEU A 93 -3.61 -3.76 -3.63
N HIS A 94 -4.00 -4.55 -4.63
CA HIS A 94 -4.92 -5.69 -4.44
C HIS A 94 -4.35 -6.74 -3.48
N ALA A 95 -3.06 -7.06 -3.58
CA ALA A 95 -2.41 -7.99 -2.65
C ALA A 95 -2.39 -7.44 -1.22
N ARG A 96 -2.11 -6.14 -1.04
CA ARG A 96 -2.19 -5.49 0.29
C ARG A 96 -3.63 -5.45 0.82
N LEU A 97 -4.62 -5.19 -0.02
CA LEU A 97 -6.04 -5.22 0.36
C LEU A 97 -6.50 -6.62 0.76
N ALA A 98 -6.04 -7.67 0.07
CA ALA A 98 -6.32 -9.06 0.47
C ALA A 98 -5.72 -9.42 1.83
N VAL A 99 -4.55 -8.88 2.17
CA VAL A 99 -3.94 -9.00 3.51
C VAL A 99 -4.73 -8.19 4.55
N ILE A 100 -5.30 -7.06 4.17
CA ILE A 100 -6.16 -6.25 5.06
C ILE A 100 -7.50 -6.96 5.32
N ASP A 101 -8.13 -7.56 4.31
CA ASP A 101 -9.34 -8.37 4.47
C ASP A 101 -9.10 -9.58 5.36
N SER A 102 -7.94 -10.26 5.22
CA SER A 102 -7.58 -11.37 6.11
C SER A 102 -7.30 -10.89 7.54
N ALA A 103 -6.68 -9.73 7.72
CA ALA A 103 -6.49 -9.11 9.02
C ALA A 103 -7.83 -8.72 9.67
N GLN A 104 -8.79 -8.16 8.93
CA GLN A 104 -10.14 -7.87 9.44
C GLN A 104 -10.90 -9.15 9.83
N LYS A 105 -10.77 -10.23 9.04
CA LYS A 105 -11.41 -11.51 9.33
C LYS A 105 -10.83 -12.14 10.61
N ASN A 106 -9.52 -12.11 10.78
CA ASN A 106 -8.84 -12.54 12.01
C ASN A 106 -9.22 -11.68 13.23
N ILE A 107 -9.43 -10.36 13.05
CA ILE A 107 -9.92 -9.46 14.11
C ILE A 107 -11.38 -9.80 14.51
N SER A 108 -12.24 -10.13 13.55
CA SER A 108 -13.62 -10.57 13.82
C SER A 108 -13.67 -11.91 14.57
N GLU A 109 -12.81 -12.87 14.18
CA GLU A 109 -12.68 -14.16 14.88
C GLU A 109 -12.12 -14.00 16.30
N LEU A 110 -11.08 -13.16 16.48
CA LEU A 110 -10.55 -12.83 17.82
C LEU A 110 -11.59 -12.14 18.71
N THR A 111 -12.39 -11.23 18.15
CA THR A 111 -13.47 -10.55 18.89
C THR A 111 -14.57 -11.54 19.29
N THR A 112 -14.86 -12.54 18.45
CA THR A 112 -15.86 -13.58 18.74
C THR A 112 -15.38 -14.54 19.84
N GLN A 113 -14.09 -14.91 19.88
CA GLN A 113 -13.52 -15.73 20.95
C GLN A 113 -13.46 -15.01 22.31
N VAL A 114 -13.15 -13.70 22.32
CA VAL A 114 -13.20 -12.88 23.55
C VAL A 114 -14.63 -12.74 24.06
N THR A 115 -15.62 -12.62 23.17
CA THR A 115 -17.04 -12.51 23.56
C THR A 115 -17.61 -13.84 24.07
N SER A 116 -17.17 -14.97 23.52
CA SER A 116 -17.56 -16.31 23.98
C SER A 116 -17.01 -16.64 25.38
N LEU A 117 -15.76 -16.27 25.68
CA LEU A 117 -15.19 -16.36 27.04
C LEU A 117 -15.90 -15.40 28.02
N GLN A 118 -16.24 -14.19 27.59
CA GLN A 118 -17.05 -13.26 28.39
C GLN A 118 -18.47 -13.79 28.67
N GLN A 119 -19.09 -14.50 27.71
CA GLN A 119 -20.41 -15.09 27.88
C GLN A 119 -20.39 -16.31 28.83
N ILE A 120 -19.34 -17.15 28.79
CA ILE A 120 -19.13 -18.23 29.77
C ILE A 120 -18.90 -17.66 31.18
N LEU A 121 -18.23 -16.49 31.29
CA LEU A 121 -18.03 -15.78 32.55
C LEU A 121 -19.27 -14.99 33.03
N SER A 122 -20.32 -14.83 32.22
CA SER A 122 -21.51 -14.06 32.62
C SER A 122 -22.51 -14.86 33.46
N ASN A 123 -22.61 -16.18 33.25
CA ASN A 123 -23.56 -17.06 33.93
C ASN A 123 -22.92 -17.82 35.11
N LYS A 124 -23.51 -17.72 36.32
CA LYS A 124 -22.98 -18.33 37.56
C LYS A 124 -22.77 -19.86 37.44
N GLN A 125 -23.63 -20.55 36.70
CA GLN A 125 -23.56 -21.99 36.50
C GLN A 125 -22.44 -22.36 35.52
N ALA A 126 -22.32 -21.64 34.41
CA ALA A 126 -21.23 -21.83 33.44
C ALA A 126 -19.86 -21.49 34.07
N ARG A 127 -19.81 -20.47 34.94
CA ARG A 127 -18.62 -20.14 35.75
C ARG A 127 -18.19 -21.30 36.65
N GLY A 128 -19.13 -21.91 37.37
CA GLY A 128 -18.84 -23.06 38.23
C GLY A 128 -18.32 -24.26 37.41
N ALA A 129 -18.98 -24.55 36.29
CA ALA A 129 -18.58 -25.63 35.39
C ALA A 129 -17.19 -25.43 34.77
N PHE A 130 -16.80 -24.20 34.44
CA PHE A 130 -15.46 -23.91 33.91
C PHE A 130 -14.36 -24.13 34.95
N GLY A 131 -14.56 -23.66 36.18
CA GLY A 131 -13.62 -23.90 37.28
C GLY A 131 -13.47 -25.38 37.61
N GLN A 132 -14.58 -26.11 37.62
CA GLN A 132 -14.60 -27.56 37.78
C GLN A 132 -13.86 -28.27 36.65
N ALA A 133 -14.14 -27.93 35.39
CA ALA A 133 -13.48 -28.55 34.24
C ALA A 133 -11.96 -28.32 34.24
N GLN A 134 -11.50 -27.14 34.68
CA GLN A 134 -10.07 -26.87 34.83
C GLN A 134 -9.43 -27.72 35.94
N LEU A 135 -10.11 -27.89 37.08
CA LEU A 135 -9.67 -28.78 38.15
C LEU A 135 -9.61 -30.24 37.68
N GLU A 136 -10.65 -30.71 37.00
CA GLU A 136 -10.73 -32.08 36.48
C GLU A 136 -9.60 -32.37 35.49
N ALA A 137 -9.33 -31.43 34.56
CA ALA A 137 -8.24 -31.54 33.61
C ALA A 137 -6.87 -31.60 34.31
N LEU A 138 -6.64 -30.73 35.31
CA LEU A 138 -5.39 -30.71 36.06
C LEU A 138 -5.15 -32.01 36.85
N ILE A 139 -6.18 -32.52 37.52
CA ILE A 139 -6.09 -33.75 38.29
C ILE A 139 -5.83 -34.95 37.37
N ALA A 140 -6.51 -35.02 36.22
CA ALA A 140 -6.34 -36.09 35.26
C ALA A 140 -4.95 -36.12 34.61
N ASP A 141 -4.28 -34.98 34.52
CA ASP A 141 -2.92 -34.85 33.99
C ASP A 141 -1.85 -35.25 35.03
N VAL A 142 -2.07 -34.88 36.30
CA VAL A 142 -1.08 -35.07 37.37
C VAL A 142 -1.19 -36.43 38.05
N LEU A 143 -2.40 -36.98 38.20
CA LEU A 143 -2.65 -38.19 38.98
C LEU A 143 -3.06 -39.40 38.12
N PRO A 144 -2.64 -40.62 38.49
CA PRO A 144 -3.02 -41.82 37.75
C PRO A 144 -4.51 -42.13 37.90
N LYS A 145 -5.10 -42.68 36.83
CA LYS A 145 -6.50 -43.12 36.81
C LYS A 145 -6.73 -44.16 37.90
N GLY A 146 -7.65 -43.88 38.82
CA GLY A 146 -7.98 -44.74 39.97
C GLY A 146 -7.51 -44.19 41.33
N ALA A 147 -6.66 -43.16 41.35
CA ALA A 147 -6.28 -42.47 42.59
C ALA A 147 -7.27 -41.36 43.00
N TYR A 148 -8.25 -41.04 42.14
CA TYR A 148 -9.21 -39.97 42.37
C TYR A 148 -10.59 -40.32 41.80
N GLU A 149 -11.62 -39.66 42.33
CA GLU A 149 -13.00 -39.71 41.82
C GLU A 149 -13.61 -38.31 41.85
N PHE A 150 -14.29 -37.94 40.77
CA PHE A 150 -15.00 -36.66 40.67
C PHE A 150 -16.42 -36.81 41.19
N GLN A 151 -16.94 -35.78 41.87
CA GLN A 151 -18.31 -35.75 42.41
C GLN A 151 -18.65 -36.93 43.34
N HIS A 152 -17.67 -37.45 44.07
CA HIS A 152 -17.83 -38.55 45.03
C HIS A 152 -18.88 -38.17 46.10
N THR A 153 -19.79 -39.08 46.44
CA THR A 153 -20.86 -38.77 47.40
C THR A 153 -20.47 -39.17 48.81
N LEU A 154 -20.32 -38.20 49.69
CA LEU A 154 -20.04 -38.43 51.11
C LEU A 154 -21.30 -38.92 51.86
N LYS A 155 -21.13 -39.48 53.06
CA LYS A 155 -22.25 -39.98 53.90
C LYS A 155 -23.29 -38.91 54.22
N ASN A 156 -22.88 -37.65 54.28
CA ASN A 156 -23.79 -36.50 54.49
C ASN A 156 -24.50 -36.04 53.20
N LYS A 157 -24.38 -36.79 52.10
CA LYS A 157 -24.94 -36.51 50.76
C LYS A 157 -24.33 -35.28 50.06
N ASN A 158 -23.31 -34.65 50.64
CA ASN A 158 -22.56 -33.61 49.95
C ASN A 158 -21.62 -34.25 48.91
N ARG A 159 -21.37 -33.49 47.84
CA ARG A 159 -20.56 -33.92 46.70
C ARG A 159 -19.50 -32.84 46.45
N PRO A 160 -18.25 -33.04 46.89
CA PRO A 160 -17.15 -32.18 46.49
C PRO A 160 -16.79 -32.41 45.03
N ASP A 161 -16.06 -31.47 44.42
CA ASP A 161 -15.66 -31.57 43.03
C ASP A 161 -14.73 -32.76 42.77
N CYS A 162 -13.77 -33.02 43.68
CA CYS A 162 -12.89 -34.17 43.61
C CYS A 162 -12.56 -34.76 44.98
N ALA A 163 -12.43 -36.08 45.04
CA ALA A 163 -11.89 -36.84 46.15
C ALA A 163 -10.67 -37.63 45.69
N ILE A 164 -9.52 -37.42 46.34
CA ILE A 164 -8.29 -38.18 46.07
C ILE A 164 -8.15 -39.28 47.13
N PHE A 165 -8.09 -40.53 46.71
CA PHE A 165 -7.95 -41.68 47.60
C PHE A 165 -6.48 -41.92 47.95
N MET A 166 -6.20 -41.98 49.25
CA MET A 166 -4.87 -42.29 49.76
C MET A 166 -4.81 -43.71 50.32
N PRO A 167 -3.66 -44.42 50.22
CA PRO A 167 -3.57 -45.84 50.59
C PRO A 167 -3.86 -46.18 52.06
N ASN A 168 -3.67 -45.22 52.98
CA ASN A 168 -3.70 -45.47 54.43
C ASN A 168 -4.57 -44.47 55.21
N ALA A 169 -5.42 -43.70 54.53
CA ALA A 169 -6.22 -42.69 55.19
C ALA A 169 -7.46 -42.32 54.34
N GLY A 170 -8.40 -41.56 54.92
CA GLY A 170 -9.62 -41.14 54.20
C GLY A 170 -9.29 -40.31 52.94
N PRO A 171 -10.24 -40.18 52.00
CA PRO A 171 -10.05 -39.33 50.83
C PRO A 171 -9.72 -37.88 51.21
N LEU A 172 -8.78 -37.29 50.48
CA LEU A 172 -8.51 -35.85 50.50
C LEU A 172 -9.51 -35.15 49.59
N ILE A 173 -10.25 -34.21 50.16
CA ILE A 173 -11.30 -33.50 49.43
C ILE A 173 -10.76 -32.23 48.79
N ILE A 174 -11.13 -32.00 47.53
CA ILE A 174 -10.85 -30.78 46.77
C ILE A 174 -12.15 -30.19 46.25
N ASP A 175 -12.40 -28.91 46.55
CA ASP A 175 -13.56 -28.15 46.07
C ASP A 175 -13.09 -26.87 45.36
N ALA A 176 -13.60 -26.62 44.16
CA ALA A 176 -13.31 -25.43 43.38
C ALA A 176 -14.33 -24.32 43.70
N LYS A 177 -13.86 -23.28 44.40
CA LYS A 177 -14.65 -22.06 44.65
C LYS A 177 -13.99 -20.87 44.02
N PHE A 178 -14.74 -20.17 43.17
CA PHE A 178 -14.22 -19.03 42.43
C PHE A 178 -14.92 -17.72 42.83
N PRO A 179 -14.29 -16.86 43.65
CA PRO A 179 -14.81 -15.53 43.99
C PRO A 179 -14.49 -14.51 42.88
N LEU A 180 -14.89 -14.80 41.64
CA LEU A 180 -14.59 -13.97 40.46
C LEU A 180 -15.01 -12.52 40.64
N GLU A 181 -16.16 -12.27 41.26
CA GLU A 181 -16.69 -10.91 41.44
C GLU A 181 -15.73 -10.05 42.25
N ALA A 182 -15.18 -10.61 43.33
CA ALA A 182 -14.25 -9.92 44.20
C ALA A 182 -12.88 -9.73 43.51
N VAL A 183 -12.41 -10.72 42.74
CA VAL A 183 -11.19 -10.62 41.93
C VAL A 183 -11.34 -9.61 40.78
N THR A 184 -12.49 -9.58 40.13
CA THR A 184 -12.80 -8.63 39.04
C THR A 184 -12.93 -7.22 39.60
N ALA A 185 -13.57 -7.05 40.75
CA ALA A 185 -13.64 -5.77 41.45
C ALA A 185 -12.24 -5.26 41.81
N LEU A 186 -11.33 -6.15 42.26
CA LEU A 186 -9.94 -5.79 42.53
C LEU A 186 -9.19 -5.38 41.26
N ARG A 187 -9.40 -6.10 40.14
CA ARG A 187 -8.75 -5.81 38.86
C ARG A 187 -9.23 -4.49 38.24
N ASN A 188 -10.50 -4.16 38.43
CA ASN A 188 -11.11 -2.95 37.88
C ASN A 188 -11.02 -1.74 38.82
N ALA A 189 -10.48 -1.90 40.04
CA ALA A 189 -10.33 -0.82 40.99
C ALA A 189 -9.38 0.25 40.43
N ALA A 190 -9.88 1.49 40.32
CA ALA A 190 -9.12 2.62 39.78
C ALA A 190 -8.48 3.46 40.90
N THR A 191 -9.03 3.37 42.11
CA THR A 191 -8.56 4.12 43.28
C THR A 191 -8.04 3.20 44.39
N ASP A 192 -7.18 3.74 45.25
CA ASP A 192 -6.67 3.01 46.42
C ASP A 192 -7.77 2.61 47.41
N ASP A 193 -8.85 3.39 47.49
CA ASP A 193 -10.00 3.08 48.35
C ASP A 193 -10.81 1.90 47.81
N GLU A 194 -11.15 1.92 46.52
CA GLU A 194 -11.80 0.79 45.83
C GLU A 194 -10.96 -0.49 45.94
N ARG A 195 -9.63 -0.36 45.81
CA ARG A 195 -8.70 -1.49 45.96
C ARG A 195 -8.77 -2.07 47.37
N LYS A 196 -8.76 -1.23 48.41
CA LYS A 196 -8.90 -1.68 49.81
C LYS A 196 -10.23 -2.40 50.05
N GLN A 197 -11.33 -1.84 49.54
CA GLN A 197 -12.66 -2.44 49.64
C GLN A 197 -12.72 -3.80 48.91
N ALA A 198 -12.16 -3.89 47.71
CA ALA A 198 -12.11 -5.13 46.94
C ALA A 198 -11.28 -6.22 47.65
N VAL A 199 -10.12 -5.88 48.23
CA VAL A 199 -9.32 -6.82 49.03
C VAL A 199 -10.09 -7.31 50.26
N ALA A 200 -10.79 -6.41 50.96
CA ALA A 200 -11.61 -6.79 52.11
C ALA A 200 -12.73 -7.77 51.72
N ARG A 201 -13.36 -7.53 50.56
CA ARG A 201 -14.40 -8.41 50.00
C ARG A 201 -13.83 -9.79 49.62
N ILE A 202 -12.68 -9.85 48.95
CA ILE A 202 -12.00 -11.13 48.64
C ILE A 202 -11.76 -11.93 49.92
N ARG A 203 -11.23 -11.28 50.97
CA ARG A 203 -10.96 -11.95 52.25
C ARG A 203 -12.23 -12.51 52.88
N ALA A 204 -13.32 -11.74 52.86
CA ALA A 204 -14.60 -12.18 53.41
C ALA A 204 -15.19 -13.37 52.62
N ASP A 205 -15.18 -13.29 51.28
CA ASP A 205 -15.71 -14.34 50.40
C ASP A 205 -14.91 -15.64 50.53
N ILE A 206 -13.57 -15.55 50.53
CA ILE A 206 -12.69 -16.71 50.76
C ILE A 206 -12.93 -17.30 52.15
N GLY A 207 -13.02 -16.46 53.19
CA GLY A 207 -13.27 -16.94 54.56
C GLY A 207 -14.58 -17.70 54.68
N LYS A 208 -15.65 -17.22 54.02
CA LYS A 208 -16.93 -17.91 53.96
C LYS A 208 -16.82 -19.25 53.24
N HIS A 209 -16.13 -19.29 52.10
CA HIS A 209 -15.92 -20.54 51.37
C HIS A 209 -15.12 -21.56 52.16
N ILE A 210 -14.09 -21.14 52.89
CA ILE A 210 -13.32 -22.02 53.78
C ILE A 210 -14.22 -22.61 54.85
N ALA A 211 -15.05 -21.79 55.50
CA ALA A 211 -16.00 -22.25 56.51
C ALA A 211 -17.02 -23.24 55.93
N ASP A 212 -17.60 -22.92 54.76
CA ASP A 212 -18.55 -23.79 54.07
C ASP A 212 -17.92 -25.15 53.70
N ILE A 213 -16.67 -25.16 53.21
CA ILE A 213 -15.93 -26.38 52.84
C ILE A 213 -15.65 -27.21 54.11
N ALA A 214 -15.19 -26.57 55.17
CA ALA A 214 -14.88 -27.23 56.43
C ALA A 214 -16.12 -27.92 57.01
N GLU A 215 -17.25 -27.23 57.06
CA GLU A 215 -18.50 -27.77 57.61
C GLU A 215 -19.07 -28.92 56.76
N ARG A 216 -18.94 -28.83 55.43
CA ARG A 216 -19.57 -29.79 54.52
C ARG A 216 -18.73 -31.04 54.27
N TYR A 217 -17.40 -30.93 54.35
CA TYR A 217 -16.52 -31.96 53.83
C TYR A 217 -15.54 -32.53 54.85
N LEU A 218 -15.29 -31.88 55.98
CA LEU A 218 -14.48 -32.47 57.05
C LEU A 218 -15.36 -33.35 57.94
N ILE A 219 -15.40 -34.65 57.61
CA ILE A 219 -16.20 -35.64 58.31
C ILE A 219 -15.26 -36.61 59.05
N PRO A 220 -15.26 -36.59 60.41
CA PRO A 220 -14.40 -37.46 61.20
C PRO A 220 -14.60 -38.95 60.87
N GLY A 221 -13.49 -39.64 60.58
CA GLY A 221 -13.50 -41.07 60.25
C GLY A 221 -14.00 -41.40 58.84
N GLU A 222 -14.30 -40.41 58.01
CA GLU A 222 -14.62 -40.58 56.60
C GLU A 222 -13.62 -39.86 55.70
N THR A 223 -13.36 -38.58 55.93
CA THR A 223 -12.41 -37.77 55.14
C THR A 223 -11.14 -37.50 55.93
N GLN A 224 -10.15 -36.89 55.27
CA GLN A 224 -9.01 -36.28 55.95
C GLN A 224 -9.44 -35.13 56.87
N ASP A 225 -8.58 -34.81 57.84
CA ASP A 225 -8.67 -33.61 58.68
C ASP A 225 -8.30 -32.32 57.91
N ILE A 226 -7.88 -32.47 56.65
CA ILE A 226 -7.53 -31.38 55.74
C ILE A 226 -8.38 -31.46 54.47
N ALA A 227 -8.74 -30.30 53.93
CA ALA A 227 -9.38 -30.15 52.62
C ALA A 227 -8.66 -29.06 51.83
N LEU A 228 -8.65 -29.18 50.51
CA LEU A 228 -8.05 -28.19 49.62
C LEU A 228 -9.15 -27.41 48.90
N MET A 229 -9.00 -26.09 48.89
CA MET A 229 -9.81 -25.23 48.04
C MET A 229 -9.01 -24.88 46.79
N PHE A 230 -9.53 -25.23 45.62
CA PHE A 230 -8.94 -24.87 44.35
C PHE A 230 -9.43 -23.49 43.90
N ILE A 231 -8.47 -22.59 43.64
CA ILE A 231 -8.74 -21.27 43.09
C ILE A 231 -8.12 -21.24 41.68
N PRO A 232 -8.93 -21.26 40.61
CA PRO A 232 -8.43 -21.13 39.25
C PRO A 232 -7.81 -19.74 39.05
N SER A 233 -6.63 -19.69 38.40
CA SER A 233 -5.90 -18.45 38.07
C SER A 233 -6.29 -17.90 36.70
#